data_AF-A0A1Y4NI05-F1
#
_entry.id   AF-A0A1Y4NI05-F1
#
_cell.length_a   1.000
_cell.length_b   1.000
_cell.length_c   1.000
_cell.angle_alpha   90.00
_cell.angle_beta   90.00
_cell.angle_gamma   90.00
#
_symmetry.space_group_name_H-M   'P 1'
#
loop_
_entity.id
_entity.type
_entity.pdbx_description
1 polymer ?
#
loop_
_entity_poly.entity_id
_entity_poly.type
_entity_poly.pdbx_seq_one_letter_code
_entity_poly.pdbx_strand_id
1 'polypeptide(L)'
;MEDKTKRLIVMSILAYGIGTFLFAIGILTRTFVGTFLFYIIAIALIVCGILALFNNYRKNEKFKIYIYLIIVGIFFFVLNTVVFINTI
;
A
#
# COMPACT_ATOMS: atom_id res chain seq x y z
N MET A 1 -23.29 3.85 -9.55
CA MET A 1 -21.83 3.89 -9.80
C MET A 1 -21.03 4.35 -8.59
N GLU A 2 -21.58 5.22 -7.73
CA GLU A 2 -20.86 5.79 -6.58
C GLU A 2 -20.42 4.78 -5.50
N ASP A 3 -21.21 3.73 -5.25
CA ASP A 3 -20.85 2.68 -4.27
C ASP A 3 -19.61 1.88 -4.64
N LYS A 4 -19.44 1.58 -5.94
CA LYS A 4 -18.26 0.85 -6.43
C LYS A 4 -16.98 1.67 -6.24
N THR A 5 -17.08 2.99 -6.44
CA THR A 5 -15.98 3.94 -6.20
C THR A 5 -15.60 4.03 -4.73
N LYS A 6 -16.58 4.15 -3.82
CA LYS A 6 -16.34 4.18 -2.38
C LYS A 6 -15.70 2.87 -1.89
N ARG A 7 -16.22 1.72 -2.34
CA ARG A 7 -15.66 0.41 -2.00
C ARG A 7 -14.23 0.25 -2.47
N LEU A 8 -13.89 0.74 -3.67
CA LEU A 8 -12.51 0.70 -4.16
C LEU A 8 -11.56 1.55 -3.31
N ILE A 9 -11.97 2.78 -2.96
CA ILE A 9 -11.18 3.66 -2.11
C ILE A 9 -10.89 2.99 -0.76
N VAL A 10 -11.91 2.41 -0.13
CA VAL A 10 -11.77 1.69 1.14
C VAL A 10 -10.81 0.50 0.97
N MET A 11 -10.96 -0.31 -0.08
CA MET A 11 -10.09 -1.47 -0.32
C MET A 11 -8.63 -1.06 -0.55
N SER A 12 -8.37 0.04 -1.27
CA SER A 12 -7.00 0.52 -1.47
C SER A 12 -6.37 1.05 -0.18
N ILE A 13 -7.12 1.77 0.65
CA ILE A 13 -6.64 2.22 1.98
C ILE A 13 -6.33 1.01 2.87
N LEU A 14 -7.23 0.01 2.88
CA LEU A 14 -7.02 -1.23 3.62
C LEU A 14 -5.77 -1.97 3.13
N ALA A 15 -5.52 -2.02 1.81
CA ALA A 15 -4.32 -2.65 1.26
C ALA A 15 -3.04 -1.97 1.77
N TYR A 16 -3.01 -0.63 1.88
CA TYR A 16 -1.86 0.10 2.43
C TYR A 16 -1.64 -0.19 3.92
N GLY A 17 -2.73 -0.19 4.70
CA GLY A 17 -2.68 -0.48 6.12
C GLY A 17 -2.25 -1.92 6.41
N ILE A 18 -2.89 -2.90 5.75
CA ILE A 18 -2.59 -4.33 5.91
C ILE A 18 -1.17 -4.63 5.44
N GLY A 19 -0.72 -4.08 4.31
CA GLY A 19 0.65 -4.26 3.83
C GLY A 19 1.68 -3.80 4.86
N THR A 20 1.50 -2.59 5.41
CA THR A 20 2.40 -2.03 6.43
C THR A 20 2.36 -2.83 7.73
N PHE A 21 1.18 -3.30 8.15
CA PHE A 21 1.04 -4.12 9.35
C PHE A 21 1.71 -5.48 9.21
N LEU A 22 1.57 -6.15 8.05
CA LEU A 22 2.26 -7.40 7.76
C LEU A 22 3.78 -7.21 7.78
N PHE A 23 4.29 -6.08 7.29
CA PHE A 23 5.72 -5.79 7.37
C PHE A 23 6.19 -5.62 8.83
N ALA A 24 5.41 -4.93 9.67
CA ALA A 24 5.73 -4.80 11.09
C ALA A 24 5.81 -6.17 11.80
N ILE A 25 4.94 -7.13 11.44
CA ILE A 25 5.04 -8.51 11.92
C ILE A 25 6.34 -9.17 11.44
N GLY A 26 6.71 -8.94 10.18
CA GLY A 26 7.98 -9.41 9.63
C GLY A 26 9.20 -8.91 10.38
N ILE A 27 9.20 -7.67 10.85
CA ILE A 27 10.26 -7.09 11.68
C ILE A 27 10.33 -7.80 13.04
N LEU A 28 9.18 -8.09 13.65
CA LEU A 28 9.10 -8.79 14.94
C LEU A 28 9.73 -10.19 14.90
N THR A 29 9.80 -10.84 13.74
CA THR A 29 10.46 -12.16 13.60
C THR A 29 11.97 -12.12 13.83
N ARG A 30 12.62 -10.94 13.76
CA ARG A 30 14.08 -10.74 13.91
C ARG A 30 14.95 -11.64 13.02
N THR A 31 14.39 -12.18 11.95
CA THR A 31 15.13 -13.00 10.98
C THR A 31 15.17 -12.26 9.65
N PHE A 32 16.35 -12.18 9.04
CA PHE A 32 16.52 -11.52 7.74
C PHE A 32 15.55 -12.08 6.68
N VAL A 33 15.41 -13.41 6.62
CA VAL A 33 14.52 -14.09 5.68
C VAL A 33 13.04 -13.74 5.93
N GLY A 34 12.61 -13.71 7.20
CA GLY A 34 11.25 -13.33 7.58
C GLY A 34 10.96 -11.88 7.21
N THR A 35 11.82 -10.95 7.64
CA THR A 35 11.67 -9.52 7.35
C THR A 35 11.65 -9.24 5.85
N PHE A 36 12.51 -9.91 5.06
CA PHE A 36 12.54 -9.78 3.59
C PHE A 36 11.27 -10.30 2.92
N LEU A 37 10.76 -11.47 3.32
CA LEU A 37 9.52 -12.04 2.77
C LEU A 37 8.31 -11.14 3.04
N PHE A 38 8.14 -10.70 4.29
CA PHE A 38 7.04 -9.81 4.66
C PHE A 38 7.14 -8.44 4.00
N TYR A 39 8.35 -7.94 3.76
CA TYR A 39 8.59 -6.71 2.99
C TYR A 39 8.10 -6.82 1.54
N ILE A 40 8.42 -7.92 0.85
CA ILE A 40 7.95 -8.16 -0.52
C ILE A 40 6.42 -8.20 -0.58
N ILE A 41 5.78 -8.89 0.36
CA ILE A 41 4.32 -8.99 0.45
C ILE A 41 3.70 -7.60 0.68
N ALA A 42 4.28 -6.81 1.59
CA ALA A 42 3.82 -5.46 1.90
C ALA A 42 3.89 -4.54 0.67
N ILE A 43 5.01 -4.56 -0.05
CA ILE A 43 5.16 -3.77 -1.29
C ILE A 43 4.15 -4.20 -2.34
N ALA A 44 3.98 -5.50 -2.56
CA ALA A 44 3.03 -6.02 -3.55
C ALA A 44 1.60 -5.52 -3.26
N LEU A 45 1.17 -5.52 -2.00
CA LEU A 45 -0.12 -4.98 -1.56
C LEU A 45 -0.24 -3.48 -1.82
N ILE A 46 0.80 -2.70 -1.49
CA ILE A 46 0.81 -1.25 -1.73
C ILE A 46 0.76 -0.94 -3.23
N VAL A 47 1.56 -1.63 -4.04
CA VAL A 47 1.55 -1.44 -5.50
C VAL A 47 0.19 -1.81 -6.10
N CYS A 48 -0.41 -2.92 -5.67
CA CYS A 48 -1.76 -3.31 -6.09
C CYS A 48 -2.82 -2.24 -5.72
N GLY A 49 -2.74 -1.66 -4.54
CA GLY A 49 -3.62 -0.58 -4.11
C GLY A 49 -3.49 0.67 -4.99
N ILE A 50 -2.25 1.05 -5.34
CA ILE A 50 -1.95 2.16 -6.25
C ILE A 50 -2.49 1.88 -7.66
N LEU A 51 -2.24 0.69 -8.21
CA LEU A 51 -2.71 0.30 -9.55
C LEU A 51 -4.24 0.29 -9.65
N ALA A 52 -4.93 -0.20 -8.61
CA ALA A 52 -6.39 -0.18 -8.55
C ALA A 52 -6.96 1.25 -8.58
N LEU A 53 -6.34 2.18 -7.87
CA LEU A 53 -6.71 3.60 -7.89
C LEU A 53 -6.38 4.24 -9.23
N PHE A 54 -5.22 3.95 -9.81
CA PHE A 54 -4.79 4.52 -11.09
C PHE A 54 -5.69 4.07 -12.25
N ASN A 55 -6.10 2.81 -12.27
CA ASN A 55 -7.01 2.29 -13.30
C ASN A 55 -8.40 2.96 -13.22
N ASN A 56 -8.89 3.24 -12.01
CA ASN A 56 -10.18 3.93 -11.83
C ASN A 56 -10.11 5.44 -11.99
N TYR A 57 -8.95 6.03 -11.72
CA TYR A 57 -8.65 7.44 -11.95
C TYR A 57 -8.81 7.82 -13.43
N ARG A 58 -8.39 6.95 -14.36
CA ARG A 58 -8.54 7.19 -15.80
C ARG A 58 -10.01 7.22 -16.27
N LYS A 59 -10.95 6.68 -15.48
CA LYS A 59 -12.35 6.48 -15.88
C LYS A 59 -13.36 7.45 -15.24
N ASN A 60 -12.97 8.24 -14.23
CA ASN A 60 -13.92 9.04 -13.43
C ASN A 60 -13.44 10.49 -13.17
N GLU A 61 -14.38 11.42 -13.05
CA GLU A 61 -14.13 12.85 -12.78
C GLU A 61 -13.71 13.18 -11.34
N LYS A 62 -13.71 12.20 -10.41
CA LYS A 62 -13.26 12.37 -9.01
C LYS A 62 -11.72 12.36 -8.88
N PHE A 63 -11.06 13.13 -9.73
CA PHE A 63 -9.63 13.14 -10.01
C PHE A 63 -8.74 13.44 -8.77
N LYS A 64 -9.16 14.38 -7.93
CA LYS A 64 -8.36 14.87 -6.78
C LYS A 64 -8.14 13.80 -5.69
N ILE A 65 -9.17 13.01 -5.39
CA ILE A 65 -9.12 12.01 -4.29
C ILE A 65 -8.22 10.83 -4.68
N TYR A 66 -8.29 10.39 -5.94
CA TYR A 66 -7.45 9.28 -6.41
C TYR A 66 -5.96 9.63 -6.43
N ILE A 67 -5.60 10.82 -6.91
CA ILE A 67 -4.20 11.30 -6.87
C ILE A 67 -3.72 11.38 -5.43
N TYR A 68 -4.53 11.94 -4.53
CA TYR A 68 -4.19 12.02 -3.12
C TYR A 68 -3.88 10.63 -2.54
N LEU A 69 -4.73 9.64 -2.80
CA LEU A 69 -4.51 8.28 -2.31
C LEU A 69 -3.30 7.59 -2.93
N ILE A 70 -2.98 7.86 -4.19
CA ILE A 70 -1.75 7.37 -4.83
C ILE A 70 -0.51 7.96 -4.15
N ILE A 71 -0.52 9.27 -3.85
CA ILE A 71 0.58 9.94 -3.12
C ILE A 71 0.73 9.32 -1.73
N VAL A 72 -0.37 9.05 -1.03
CA VAL A 72 -0.36 8.34 0.26
C VAL A 72 0.26 6.95 0.12
N GLY A 73 -0.12 6.19 -0.91
CA GLY A 73 0.48 4.87 -1.19
C GLY A 73 1.99 4.94 -1.42
N ILE A 74 2.46 5.93 -2.18
CA ILE A 74 3.90 6.18 -2.40
C ILE A 74 4.61 6.52 -1.08
N PHE A 75 3.98 7.34 -0.24
CA PHE A 75 4.52 7.68 1.07
C PHE A 75 4.67 6.43 1.96
N PHE A 76 3.67 5.55 2.00
CA PHE A 76 3.78 4.26 2.69
C PHE A 76 4.88 3.38 2.11
N PHE A 77 5.04 3.33 0.79
CA PHE A 77 6.12 2.58 0.14
C PHE A 77 7.50 3.07 0.60
N VAL A 78 7.73 4.39 0.61
CA VAL A 78 8.99 4.98 1.07
C VAL A 78 9.23 4.68 2.54
N LEU A 79 8.22 4.85 3.41
CA LEU A 79 8.34 4.54 4.83
C LEU A 79 8.72 3.08 5.08
N ASN A 80 8.02 2.12 4.46
CA ASN A 80 8.32 0.70 4.61
C ASN A 80 9.75 0.38 4.11
N THR A 81 10.19 1.00 3.01
CA THR A 81 11.56 0.86 2.49
C THR A 81 12.62 1.37 3.48
N VAL A 82 12.42 2.56 4.06
CA VAL A 82 13.35 3.14 5.03
C VAL A 82 13.46 2.26 6.28
N VAL A 83 12.31 1.78 6.79
CA VAL A 83 12.29 0.89 7.95
C VAL A 83 13.00 -0.43 7.65
N PHE A 84 12.80 -0.99 6.45
CA PHE A 84 13.50 -2.19 6.01
C PHE A 84 15.02 -2.02 6.00
N ILE A 85 15.52 -0.93 5.42
CA ILE A 85 16.97 -0.63 5.40
C ILE A 85 17.54 -0.48 6.81
N ASN A 86 16.80 0.16 7.72
CA ASN A 86 17.24 0.32 9.11
C ASN A 86 17.15 -0.95 9.96
N THR A 87 16.43 -1.98 9.49
CA THR A 87 16.21 -3.23 10.24
C THR A 87 17.19 -4.33 9.82
N ILE A 88 17.77 -4.25 8.62
CA ILE A 88 18.85 -5.12 8.13
C ILE A 88 20.16 -4.78 8.85
#